data_AF-A0A358M6Y8-F1
#
_entry.id   AF-A0A358M6Y8-F1
#
_cell.length_a   1.000
_cell.length_b   1.000
_cell.length_c   1.000
_cell.angle_alpha   90.00
_cell.angle_beta   90.00
_cell.angle_gamma   90.00
#
_symmetry.space_group_name_H-M   'P 1'
#
loop_
_entity.id
_entity.type
_entity.pdbx_description
1 polymer ?
#
loop_
_entity_poly.entity_id
_entity_poly.type
_entity_poly.pdbx_seq_one_letter_code
_entity_poly.pdbx_strand_id
1 'polypeptide(L)'
;DGDRREVYEENAAAYIAELNALDEAFRSFFETVENKTLIFGDRFPLIYFTEEYGLEYYAAFPGCAEHSEPSAAAIALLIEKIKEEKVSTVYYIEFSNHNIAD
;
A
#
# COMPACT_ATOMS: atom_id res chain seq x y z
N ASP A 1 27.39 -20.52 -10.21
CA ASP A 1 26.54 -21.50 -9.50
C ASP A 1 25.61 -22.24 -10.45
N GLY A 2 26.11 -22.64 -11.64
CA GLY A 2 25.29 -23.27 -12.68
C GLY A 2 24.82 -24.68 -12.31
N ASP A 3 25.57 -25.37 -11.46
CA ASP A 3 25.28 -26.74 -11.01
C ASP A 3 24.07 -26.82 -10.06
N ARG A 4 23.59 -25.67 -9.55
CA ARG A 4 22.42 -25.59 -8.65
C ARG A 4 21.15 -25.13 -9.36
N ARG A 5 21.17 -25.06 -10.69
CA ARG A 5 20.07 -24.57 -11.53
C ARG A 5 18.73 -25.22 -11.19
N GLU A 6 18.67 -26.55 -11.16
CA GLU A 6 17.42 -27.30 -10.91
C GLU A 6 16.81 -26.95 -9.56
N VAL A 7 17.64 -26.82 -8.51
CA VAL A 7 17.18 -26.43 -7.17
C VAL A 7 16.62 -25.00 -7.17
N TYR A 8 17.24 -24.08 -7.90
CA TYR A 8 16.72 -22.71 -8.02
C TYR A 8 15.40 -22.67 -8.80
N GLU A 9 15.26 -23.47 -9.86
CA GLU A 9 14.04 -23.57 -10.65
C GLU A 9 12.89 -24.19 -9.83
N GLU A 10 13.15 -25.26 -9.08
CA GLU A 10 12.15 -25.89 -8.20
C GLU A 10 11.69 -24.94 -7.08
N ASN A 11 12.62 -24.30 -6.38
CA ASN A 11 12.28 -23.35 -5.32
C ASN A 11 11.52 -22.14 -5.86
N ALA A 12 11.92 -21.62 -7.03
CA ALA A 12 11.22 -20.51 -7.67
C ALA A 12 9.79 -20.92 -8.07
N ALA A 13 9.62 -22.11 -8.67
CA ALA A 13 8.29 -22.60 -9.05
C ALA A 13 7.37 -22.77 -7.84
N ALA A 14 7.88 -23.32 -6.74
CA ALA A 14 7.12 -23.46 -5.49
C ALA A 14 6.69 -22.09 -4.94
N TYR A 15 7.62 -21.13 -4.85
CA TYR A 15 7.31 -19.81 -4.31
C TYR A 15 6.41 -18.97 -5.22
N ILE A 16 6.55 -19.11 -6.55
CA ILE A 16 5.63 -18.49 -7.52
C ILE A 16 4.20 -19.01 -7.32
N ALA A 17 4.03 -20.31 -7.03
CA ALA A 17 2.71 -20.85 -6.74
C ALA A 17 2.09 -20.22 -5.48
N GLU A 18 2.88 -19.99 -4.43
CA GLU A 18 2.42 -19.27 -3.23
C GLU A 18 2.02 -17.82 -3.53
N LEU A 19 2.83 -17.10 -4.34
CA LEU A 19 2.53 -15.73 -4.74
C LEU A 19 1.27 -15.64 -5.61
N ASN A 20 1.04 -16.59 -6.51
CA ASN A 20 -0.17 -16.64 -7.32
C ASN A 20 -1.41 -16.88 -6.46
N ALA A 21 -1.33 -17.79 -5.48
CA ALA A 21 -2.43 -18.02 -4.54
C ALA A 21 -2.72 -16.77 -3.69
N LEU A 22 -1.69 -16.03 -3.30
CA LEU A 22 -1.83 -14.76 -2.58
C LEU A 22 -2.48 -13.67 -3.45
N ASP A 23 -2.06 -13.54 -4.70
CA ASP A 23 -2.65 -12.61 -5.68
C ASP A 23 -4.14 -12.90 -5.89
N GLU A 24 -4.52 -14.17 -6.13
CA GLU A 24 -5.92 -14.58 -6.26
C GLU A 24 -6.74 -14.26 -5.01
N ALA A 25 -6.16 -14.46 -3.83
CA ALA A 25 -6.82 -14.12 -2.56
C ALA A 25 -7.07 -12.61 -2.42
N PHE A 26 -6.09 -11.77 -2.78
CA PHE A 26 -6.27 -10.32 -2.78
C PHE A 26 -7.31 -9.87 -3.79
N ARG A 27 -7.27 -10.39 -5.04
CA ARG A 27 -8.28 -10.06 -6.07
C ARG A 27 -9.68 -10.40 -5.59
N SER A 28 -9.87 -11.62 -5.11
CA SER A 28 -11.17 -12.09 -4.61
C SER A 28 -11.66 -11.24 -3.44
N PHE A 29 -10.78 -10.87 -2.52
CA PHE A 29 -11.13 -10.00 -1.41
C PHE A 29 -11.57 -8.62 -1.91
N PHE A 30 -10.77 -7.95 -2.74
CA PHE A 30 -11.06 -6.60 -3.20
C PHE A 30 -12.26 -6.54 -4.16
N GLU A 31 -12.65 -7.62 -4.83
CA GLU A 31 -13.93 -7.68 -5.55
C GLU A 31 -15.14 -7.50 -4.62
N THR A 32 -15.03 -7.88 -3.34
CA THR A 32 -16.11 -7.76 -2.36
C THR A 32 -16.12 -6.44 -1.59
N VAL A 33 -15.06 -5.64 -1.70
CA VAL A 33 -14.88 -4.41 -0.93
C VAL A 33 -15.54 -3.23 -1.64
N GLU A 34 -16.49 -2.57 -0.97
CA GLU A 34 -17.18 -1.39 -1.50
C GLU A 34 -16.30 -0.13 -1.46
N ASN A 35 -15.56 0.09 -0.36
CA ASN A 35 -14.67 1.25 -0.20
C ASN A 35 -13.21 0.82 -0.34
N LYS A 36 -12.59 1.24 -1.45
CA LYS A 36 -11.21 0.88 -1.83
C LYS A 36 -10.22 2.02 -1.61
N THR A 37 -10.57 2.99 -0.77
CA THR A 37 -9.74 4.17 -0.51
C THR A 37 -8.84 3.93 0.70
N LEU A 38 -7.54 4.12 0.49
CA LEU A 38 -6.53 4.09 1.53
C LEU A 38 -6.05 5.50 1.86
N ILE A 39 -6.06 5.85 3.14
CA ILE A 39 -5.54 7.12 3.64
C ILE A 39 -4.27 6.85 4.43
N PHE A 40 -3.14 7.41 3.98
CA PHE A 40 -1.86 7.32 4.66
C PHE A 40 -1.48 8.67 5.28
N GLY A 41 -1.34 8.71 6.59
CA GLY A 41 -0.71 9.82 7.32
C GLY A 41 0.81 9.81 7.16
N ASP A 42 1.33 9.22 6.09
CA ASP A 42 2.76 8.93 5.91
C ASP A 42 3.10 8.95 4.41
N ARG A 43 4.35 8.60 4.08
CA ARG A 43 4.77 8.24 2.73
C ARG A 43 4.04 7.00 2.25
N PHE A 44 4.03 6.83 0.94
CA PHE A 44 3.25 5.79 0.29
C PHE A 44 4.10 4.89 -0.61
N PRO A 45 4.62 3.75 -0.09
CA PRO A 45 5.44 2.81 -0.86
C PRO A 45 4.63 1.72 -1.59
N LEU A 46 3.30 1.87 -1.67
CA LEU A 46 2.38 0.81 -2.14
C LEU A 46 1.71 1.11 -3.49
N ILE A 47 2.32 1.98 -4.31
CA ILE A 47 1.71 2.43 -5.58
C ILE A 47 1.34 1.29 -6.52
N TYR A 48 2.22 0.32 -6.74
CA TYR A 48 1.93 -0.84 -7.58
C TYR A 48 0.84 -1.74 -6.99
N PHE A 49 0.76 -1.85 -5.66
CA PHE A 49 -0.29 -2.62 -5.02
C PHE A 49 -1.66 -1.97 -5.25
N THR A 50 -1.74 -0.64 -5.16
CA THR A 50 -3.00 0.06 -5.44
C THR A 50 -3.40 0.01 -6.91
N GLU A 51 -2.44 0.11 -7.82
CA GLU A 51 -2.69 -0.02 -9.26
C GLU A 51 -3.18 -1.43 -9.61
N GLU A 52 -2.54 -2.47 -9.05
CA GLU A 52 -2.86 -3.87 -9.36
C GLU A 52 -4.26 -4.28 -8.87
N TYR A 53 -4.67 -3.81 -7.69
CA TYR A 53 -5.95 -4.21 -7.08
C TYR A 53 -7.06 -3.16 -7.19
N GLY A 54 -6.85 -2.09 -7.98
CA GLY A 54 -7.85 -1.06 -8.24
C GLY A 54 -8.25 -0.28 -7.00
N LEU A 55 -7.26 0.12 -6.20
CA LEU A 55 -7.43 0.90 -4.98
C LEU A 55 -7.10 2.37 -5.23
N GLU A 56 -7.78 3.26 -4.52
CA GLU A 56 -7.44 4.69 -4.48
C GLU A 56 -6.58 4.97 -3.25
N TYR A 57 -5.66 5.93 -3.35
CA TYR A 57 -4.84 6.31 -2.20
C TYR A 57 -4.65 7.82 -2.09
N TYR A 58 -4.52 8.27 -0.84
CA TYR A 58 -4.09 9.62 -0.50
C TYR A 58 -3.01 9.53 0.58
N ALA A 59 -1.96 10.33 0.45
CA ALA A 59 -0.80 10.29 1.34
C ALA A 59 -0.38 11.70 1.77
N ALA A 60 0.06 11.85 3.01
CA ALA A 60 0.46 13.14 3.55
C ALA A 60 1.73 13.68 2.88
N PHE A 61 2.63 12.79 2.48
CA PHE A 61 3.95 13.16 1.97
C PHE A 61 4.10 12.84 0.47
N PRO A 62 4.60 13.78 -0.35
CA PRO A 62 5.00 13.48 -1.72
C PRO A 62 6.17 12.49 -1.74
N GLY A 63 6.12 11.51 -2.66
CA GLY A 63 7.08 10.41 -2.73
C GLY A 63 8.55 10.86 -2.86
N CYS A 64 9.43 10.19 -2.11
CA CYS A 64 10.89 10.35 -2.01
C CYS A 64 11.45 11.51 -1.15
N ALA A 65 10.65 12.37 -0.52
CA ALA A 65 11.20 13.39 0.39
C ALA A 65 11.46 12.80 1.79
N GLU A 66 12.72 12.60 2.15
CA GLU A 66 13.10 11.97 3.43
C GLU A 66 12.97 12.89 4.66
N HIS A 67 12.86 14.22 4.48
CA HIS A 67 13.04 15.17 5.59
C HIS A 67 12.11 16.39 5.62
N SER A 68 11.00 16.40 4.88
CA SER A 68 10.05 17.52 4.93
C SER A 68 8.72 17.09 5.54
N GLU A 69 8.28 17.83 6.57
CA GLU A 69 6.90 17.79 7.07
C GLU A 69 5.91 18.02 5.91
N PRO A 70 4.71 17.41 5.96
CA PRO A 70 3.70 17.61 4.93
C PRO A 70 3.15 19.03 5.07
N SER A 71 2.81 19.64 3.94
CA SER A 71 2.21 20.98 3.98
C SER A 71 0.84 20.95 4.68
N ALA A 72 0.45 22.04 5.33
CA ALA A 72 -0.90 22.17 5.91
C ALA A 72 -2.01 21.93 4.87
N ALA A 73 -1.76 22.27 3.60
CA ALA A 73 -2.68 22.00 2.49
C ALA A 73 -2.84 20.49 2.22
N ALA A 74 -1.76 19.71 2.30
CA ALA A 74 -1.82 18.26 2.17
C ALA A 74 -2.61 17.63 3.31
N ILE A 75 -2.39 18.08 4.56
CA ILE A 75 -3.18 17.62 5.72
C ILE A 75 -4.67 17.96 5.56
N ALA A 76 -4.99 19.19 5.13
CA ALA A 76 -6.37 19.60 4.89
C ALA A 76 -7.05 18.73 3.83
N LEU A 77 -6.36 18.42 2.73
CA LEU A 77 -6.85 17.52 1.69
C LEU A 77 -7.16 16.12 2.25
N LEU A 78 -6.29 15.56 3.11
CA LEU A 78 -6.55 14.27 3.74
C LEU A 78 -7.79 14.31 4.63
N ILE A 79 -7.96 15.35 5.44
CA ILE A 79 -9.14 15.51 6.31
C ILE A 79 -10.42 15.59 5.49
N GLU A 80 -10.39 16.31 4.35
CA GLU A 80 -11.52 16.36 3.42
C GLU A 80 -11.83 14.97 2.87
N LYS A 81 -10.82 14.23 2.40
CA LYS A 81 -11.00 12.88 1.85
C LYS A 81 -11.51 11.86 2.86
N ILE A 82 -11.05 11.91 4.11
CA ILE A 82 -11.58 11.08 5.19
C ILE A 82 -13.09 11.31 5.37
N LYS A 83 -13.55 12.57 5.31
CA LYS A 83 -14.97 12.91 5.46
C LYS A 83 -15.81 12.54 4.25
N GLU A 84 -15.29 12.79 3.04
CA GLU A 84 -15.96 12.50 1.76
C GLU A 84 -16.17 10.99 1.59
N GLU A 85 -15.09 10.22 1.74
CA GLU A 85 -15.05 8.78 1.53
C GLU A 85 -15.53 7.99 2.76
N LYS A 86 -15.84 8.68 3.86
CA LYS A 86 -16.27 8.09 5.15
C LYS A 86 -15.31 7.01 5.65
N VAL A 87 -14.01 7.22 5.42
CA VAL A 87 -12.96 6.30 5.87
C VAL A 87 -12.73 6.52 7.36
N SER A 88 -12.62 5.44 8.12
CA SER A 88 -12.40 5.49 9.59
C SER A 88 -10.98 5.08 10.00
N THR A 89 -10.12 4.79 9.02
CA THR A 89 -8.77 4.26 9.24
C THR A 89 -7.75 5.10 8.51
N VAL A 90 -6.71 5.52 9.24
CA VAL A 90 -5.52 6.17 8.69
C VAL A 90 -4.34 5.25 8.94
N TYR A 91 -3.57 4.97 7.89
CA TYR A 91 -2.41 4.09 7.92
C TYR A 91 -1.12 4.89 8.06
N TYR A 92 -0.10 4.23 8.61
CA TYR A 92 1.28 4.71 8.68
C TYR A 92 2.24 3.53 8.52
N ILE A 93 3.50 3.81 8.18
CA ILE A 93 4.54 2.79 8.09
C ILE A 93 5.11 2.54 9.49
N GLU A 94 5.26 1.27 9.86
CA GLU A 94 5.62 0.84 11.23
C GLU A 94 6.77 1.65 11.87
N PHE A 95 7.81 1.99 11.10
CA PHE A 95 8.99 2.71 11.58
C PHE A 95 8.99 4.23 11.32
N SER A 96 7.84 4.85 11.01
CA SER A 96 7.71 6.30 10.97
C SER A 96 7.37 6.90 12.34
N ASN A 97 7.24 8.22 12.43
CA ASN A 97 6.97 8.92 13.70
C ASN A 97 5.48 8.99 14.06
N HIS A 98 4.58 8.55 13.18
CA HIS A 98 3.12 8.42 13.34
C HIS A 98 2.35 9.74 13.62
N ASN A 99 3.04 10.86 13.86
CA ASN A 99 2.48 12.16 14.25
C ASN A 99 1.33 12.68 13.38
N ILE A 100 1.29 12.33 12.10
CA ILE A 100 0.26 12.78 11.16
C ILE A 100 -0.91 11.79 11.08
N ALA A 101 -0.68 10.53 11.42
CA ALA A 101 -1.70 9.49 11.41
C ALA A 101 -2.51 9.44 12.72
N ASP A 102 -1.88 9.75 13.85
CA ASP A 102 -2.48 9.84 15.20
C ASP A 102 -3.33 11.12 15.39
#